data_AF-A0ABC8TAS5-F1
#
_entry.id   AF-A0ABC8TAS5-F1
#
_cell.length_a   1.000
_cell.length_b   1.000
_cell.length_c   1.000
_cell.angle_alpha   90.00
_cell.angle_beta   90.00
_cell.angle_gamma   90.00
#
_symmetry.space_group_name_H-M   'P 1'
#
loop_
_entity.id
_entity.type
_entity.pdbx_description
1 polymer ?
#
loop_
_entity_poly.entity_id
_entity_poly.type
_entity_poly.pdbx_seq_one_letter_code
_entity_poly.pdbx_strand_id
1 'polypeptide(L)' 'MEPLNPRIKPVRMGRRKIVIQRIDNVTSRQITFSKRRNGLLKKARELAILCDAEVGMIIFSSTGRLNEFASTWLDSTS' A
#
# COMPACT_ATOMS: atom_id res chain seq x y z
N MET A 1 37.49 -11.64 -24.19
CA MET A 1 36.01 -11.53 -24.22
C MET A 1 35.50 -12.22 -22.97
N GLU A 2 35.06 -11.48 -21.96
CA GLU A 2 34.33 -12.08 -20.84
C GLU A 2 32.87 -12.32 -21.27
N PRO A 3 32.29 -13.51 -21.04
CA PRO A 3 30.88 -13.72 -21.29
C PRO A 3 30.05 -13.12 -20.15
N LEU A 4 29.09 -12.24 -20.50
CA LEU A 4 28.05 -11.78 -19.58
C LEU A 4 27.23 -12.97 -19.09
N ASN A 5 27.15 -13.19 -17.78
CA ASN A 5 26.33 -14.23 -17.16
C ASN A 5 24.83 -13.81 -17.11
N PRO A 6 23.93 -14.45 -17.88
CA PRO A 6 22.57 -13.94 -18.08
C PRO A 6 21.53 -14.48 -17.09
N ARG A 7 21.92 -15.03 -15.92
CA ARG A 7 20.96 -15.74 -15.04
C ARG A 7 21.06 -15.44 -13.53
N ILE A 8 21.40 -14.22 -13.14
CA ILE A 8 21.17 -13.81 -11.75
C ILE A 8 19.67 -13.52 -11.58
N LYS A 9 18.91 -14.52 -11.10
CA LYS A 9 17.51 -14.29 -10.69
C LYS A 9 17.52 -13.26 -9.55
N PRO A 10 16.71 -12.18 -9.63
CA PRO A 10 16.69 -11.19 -8.55
C PRO A 10 16.28 -11.88 -7.26
N VAL A 11 17.16 -11.82 -6.26
CA VAL A 11 16.90 -12.38 -4.93
C VAL A 11 15.68 -11.69 -4.36
N ARG A 12 14.58 -12.44 -4.20
CA ARG A 12 13.35 -11.94 -3.56
C ARG A 12 13.63 -11.77 -2.08
N MET A 13 14.02 -10.57 -1.68
CA MET A 13 14.20 -10.27 -0.27
C MET A 13 12.85 -10.31 0.43
N GLY A 14 12.72 -11.18 1.43
CA GLY A 14 11.54 -11.28 2.28
C GLY A 14 11.27 -10.00 3.07
N ARG A 15 10.20 -10.01 3.88
CA ARG A 15 9.83 -8.86 4.69
C ARG A 15 10.91 -8.57 5.73
N ARG A 16 11.58 -7.43 5.60
CA ARG A 16 12.56 -6.94 6.59
C ARG A 16 11.87 -6.05 7.63
N LYS A 17 12.32 -6.14 8.88
CA LYS A 17 11.95 -5.18 9.93
C LYS A 17 12.54 -3.81 9.57
N ILE A 18 11.76 -2.75 9.73
CA ILE A 18 12.20 -1.36 9.53
C ILE A 18 11.82 -0.54 10.75
N VAL A 19 12.58 0.51 11.04
CA VAL A 19 12.23 1.51 12.07
C VAL A 19 11.03 2.32 11.60
N ILE A 20 10.13 2.70 12.52
CA ILE A 20 8.99 3.58 12.22
C ILE A 20 9.48 5.03 12.26
N GLN A 21 10.04 5.46 11.14
CA GLN A 21 10.47 6.83 10.88
C GLN A 21 10.26 7.16 9.40
N ARG A 22 10.41 8.44 9.03
CA ARG A 22 10.34 8.84 7.61
C ARG A 22 11.44 8.12 6.82
N ILE A 23 11.07 7.54 5.69
CA ILE A 23 12.03 6.89 4.77
C ILE A 23 12.67 7.98 3.92
N ASP A 24 13.99 8.14 3.97
CA ASP A 24 14.70 9.21 3.25
C ASP A 24 14.74 8.96 1.74
N ASN A 25 15.12 7.74 1.35
CA ASN A 25 15.19 7.34 -0.06
C ASN A 25 13.80 7.43 -0.73
N VAL A 26 13.67 8.34 -1.70
CA VAL A 26 12.40 8.70 -2.36
C VAL A 26 11.75 7.49 -3.02
N THR A 27 12.51 6.68 -3.76
CA THR A 27 12.01 5.47 -4.43
C THR A 27 11.46 4.46 -3.42
N SER A 28 12.23 4.17 -2.37
CA SER A 28 11.83 3.27 -1.28
C SER A 28 10.61 3.78 -0.54
N ARG A 29 10.51 5.11 -0.32
CA ARG A 29 9.35 5.76 0.29
C ARG A 29 8.11 5.60 -0.59
N GLN A 30 8.22 5.82 -1.90
CA GLN A 30 7.10 5.67 -2.83
C GLN A 30 6.61 4.22 -2.93
N ILE A 31 7.52 3.25 -3.01
CA ILE A 31 7.17 1.81 -3.01
C ILE A 31 6.49 1.43 -1.69
N THR A 32 7.04 1.89 -0.56
CA THR A 32 6.48 1.61 0.76
C THR A 32 5.12 2.24 0.94
N PHE A 33 4.94 3.48 0.49
CA PHE A 33 3.64 4.17 0.47
C PHE A 33 2.60 3.34 -0.29
N SER A 34 2.88 2.95 -1.53
CA SER A 34 1.95 2.16 -2.34
C SER A 34 1.57 0.85 -1.66
N LYS A 35 2.55 0.12 -1.10
CA LYS A 35 2.30 -1.16 -0.40
C LYS A 35 1.48 -0.98 0.88
N ARG A 36 1.83 0.00 1.72
CA ARG A 36 1.14 0.27 3.00
C ARG A 36 -0.26 0.82 2.77
N ARG A 37 -0.43 1.77 1.84
CA ARG A 37 -1.73 2.31 1.44
C ARG A 37 -2.67 1.19 1.00
N ASN A 38 -2.20 0.28 0.14
CA ASN A 38 -3.02 -0.85 -0.31
C ASN A 38 -3.39 -1.80 0.84
N GLY A 39 -2.44 -2.07 1.75
CA GLY A 39 -2.72 -2.87 2.95
C GLY A 39 -3.74 -2.23 3.89
N LEU A 40 -3.61 -0.92 4.13
CA LEU A 40 -4.54 -0.14 4.95
C LEU A 40 -5.94 -0.11 4.34
N LEU A 41 -6.03 0.14 3.03
CA LEU A 41 -7.28 0.12 2.28
C LEU A 41 -7.99 -1.24 2.39
N LYS A 42 -7.23 -2.35 2.34
CA LYS A 42 -7.79 -3.69 2.55
C LYS A 42 -8.39 -3.82 3.96
N LYS A 43 -7.68 -3.34 4.99
CA LYS A 43 -8.16 -3.36 6.37
C LYS A 43 -9.37 -2.48 6.60
N ALA A 44 -9.42 -1.29 6.00
CA ALA A 44 -10.57 -0.41 6.05
C ALA A 44 -11.83 -1.08 5.48
N ARG A 45 -11.70 -1.77 4.33
CA ARG A 45 -12.80 -2.55 3.75
C ARG A 45 -13.22 -3.75 4.61
N GLU A 46 -12.24 -4.52 5.11
CA GLU A 46 -12.53 -5.66 6.00
C GLU A 46 -13.31 -5.19 7.23
N LEU A 47 -12.91 -4.07 7.84
CA LEU A 47 -13.61 -3.48 8.99
C LEU A 47 -15.03 -3.03 8.65
N ALA A 48 -15.20 -2.33 7.52
CA ALA A 48 -16.51 -1.86 7.09
C ALA A 48 -17.50 -3.04 6.91
N ILE A 49 -17.06 -4.14 6.29
CA ILE A 49 -17.89 -5.32 6.06
C ILE A 49 -18.15 -6.11 7.34
N LEU A 50 -17.12 -6.39 8.14
CA LEU A 50 -17.23 -7.27 9.30
C LEU A 50 -18.03 -6.65 10.45
N CYS A 51 -17.98 -5.32 10.56
CA CYS A 51 -18.58 -4.59 11.68
C CYS A 51 -19.70 -3.66 11.24
N ASP A 52 -20.11 -3.73 9.96
CA ASP A 52 -21.19 -2.90 9.41
C ASP A 52 -20.97 -1.41 9.67
N ALA A 53 -19.71 -0.98 9.50
CA ALA A 53 -19.23 0.32 9.92
C ALA A 53 -18.94 1.23 8.72
N GLU A 54 -19.33 2.49 8.83
CA GLU A 54 -18.91 3.52 7.88
C GLU A 54 -17.43 3.87 8.09
N VAL A 55 -16.62 3.66 7.06
CA VAL A 55 -15.18 3.89 7.09
C VAL A 55 -14.77 4.78 5.93
N GLY A 56 -14.17 5.93 6.26
CA GLY A 56 -13.53 6.84 5.32
C GLY A 56 -12.01 6.90 5.52
N MET A 57 -11.27 7.11 4.43
CA MET A 57 -9.82 7.30 4.45
C MET A 57 -9.41 8.35 3.42
N ILE A 58 -8.61 9.33 3.85
CA ILE A 58 -8.07 10.39 3.01
C ILE A 58 -6.55 10.41 3.17
N ILE A 59 -5.81 10.30 2.07
CA ILE A 59 -4.35 10.26 2.06
C ILE A 59 -3.79 11.23 1.02
N PHE A 60 -3.05 12.21 1.50
CA PHE A 60 -2.22 13.09 0.67
C PHE A 60 -0.84 12.47 0.49
N SER A 61 -0.46 12.16 -0.76
CA SER A 61 0.89 11.67 -1.05
C SER A 61 1.88 12.82 -1.18
N SER A 62 3.17 12.52 -1.01
CA SER A 62 4.25 13.48 -1.32
C SER A 62 4.35 13.84 -2.80
N THR A 63 3.58 13.18 -3.67
CA THR A 63 3.47 13.51 -5.10
C THR A 63 2.30 14.47 -5.38
N GLY A 64 1.64 15.01 -4.34
CA GLY A 64 0.50 15.92 -4.48
C GLY A 64 -0.79 15.24 -4.95
N ARG A 65 -0.87 13.90 -4.91
CA ARG A 65 -2.08 13.17 -5.32
C ARG A 65 -2.94 12.83 -4.11
N LEU A 66 -4.22 13.19 -4.20
CA LEU A 66 -5.24 12.73 -3.28
C LEU A 66 -5.55 11.26 -3.55
N ASN A 67 -5.54 10.44 -2.50
CA ASN A 67 -5.98 9.06 -2.53
C ASN A 67 -7.04 8.91 -1.45
N GLU A 68 -8.27 8.63 -1.87
CA GLU A 68 -9.41 8.52 -0.97
C GLU A 68 -10.11 7.16 -1.09
N PHE A 69 -10.79 6.79 -0.02
CA PHE A 69 -11.68 5.65 0.05
C PHE A 69 -12.83 6.01 0.99
N ALA A 70 -14.04 5.62 0.60
CA ALA A 70 -15.21 5.64 1.46
C ALA A 70 -15.95 4.32 1.26
N SER A 71 -16.37 3.69 2.35
CA SER A 71 -17.33 2.60 2.28
C SER A 71 -18.70 3.19 1.93
N THR A 72 -19.28 2.78 0.81
CA THR A 72 -20.65 3.14 0.43
C THR A 72 -21.61 2.07 0.92
N TRP A 73 -22.69 2.48 1.58
CA TRP A 73 -23.84 1.65 1.96
C TRP A 73 -24.77 1.27 0.78
N LEU A 74 -24.21 0.97 -0.40
CA LEU A 74 -24.98 0.98 -1.65
C LEU A 74 -25.52 -0.37 -2.13
N ASP A 75 -25.74 -1.36 -1.26
CA ASP A 75 -26.45 -2.60 -1.66
C ASP A 75 -27.17 -3.29 -0.49
N SER A 76 -28.23 -2.67 0.05
CA SER A 76 -29.19 -3.37 0.92
C SER A 76 -30.64 -2.95 0.70
N THR A 77 -30.95 -2.34 -0.45
CA THR A 77 -32.33 -1.99 -0.81
C THR A 77 -32.61 -2.39 -2.25
N SER A 78 -32.82 -3.68 -2.47
CA SER A 78 -33.62 -4.24 -3.57
C SER A 78 -34.21 -5.57 -3.11
#